data_AF-A0A7C5L0R4-F1
#
_entry.id   AF-A0A7C5L0R4-F1
#
_cell.length_a   1.000
_cell.length_b   1.000
_cell.length_c   1.000
_cell.angle_alpha   90.00
_cell.angle_beta   90.00
_cell.angle_gamma   90.00
#
_symmetry.space_group_name_H-M   'P 1'
#
loop_
_entity.id
_entity.type
_entity.pdbx_description
1 polymer ?
#
loop_
_entity_poly.entity_id
_entity_poly.type
_entity_poly.pdbx_seq_one_letter_code
_entity_poly.pdbx_strand_id
1 'polypeptide(L)'
;MAMIDRQKLNLLERMEKENPYFAEIVRLNTYLSFPAHGSNYGSEVPYFSEEYFKFVDWGKSDLDYMPWVFEAWKSYGETMCNLGLNANSHKVYIQKQLDKIPAGTRRRQLAYGGLLSALQRKKHVNYMFFAKQFVEEFSAISPKAVAQVQQQIKMLAATMPGALAPDFTGVGPDGDTVRLSDFRGKVVLIDFWASWCGPCRRENPNVVRAYQKYKDKGFDIIGVSLDRDRNRWISAIEADGLVWHHVSDLKGWKSEFAALYGVRSIPHAVLLDREGRIVAIRLRGAQLEEYLEGLLE
;
A
#
# COMPACT_ATOMS: atom_id res chain seq x y z
N MET A 1 -23.73 5.94 -24.97
CA MET A 1 -23.46 4.86 -24.00
C MET A 1 -24.41 3.67 -24.17
N ALA A 2 -25.73 3.84 -24.06
CA ALA A 2 -26.70 2.73 -24.20
C ALA A 2 -26.59 1.90 -25.50
N MET A 3 -26.26 2.53 -26.64
CA MET A 3 -26.03 1.81 -27.91
C MET A 3 -24.82 0.86 -27.83
N ILE A 4 -23.72 1.32 -27.23
CA ILE A 4 -22.49 0.52 -27.05
C ILE A 4 -22.76 -0.64 -26.08
N ASP A 5 -23.50 -0.37 -25.00
CA ASP A 5 -23.89 -1.41 -24.03
C ASP A 5 -24.73 -2.50 -24.70
N ARG A 6 -25.67 -2.13 -25.58
CA ARG A 6 -26.42 -3.10 -26.40
C ARG A 6 -25.52 -3.90 -27.34
N GLN A 7 -24.51 -3.28 -27.96
CA GLN A 7 -23.56 -4.00 -28.81
C GLN A 7 -22.72 -5.00 -28.00
N LYS A 8 -22.30 -4.67 -26.78
CA LYS A 8 -21.60 -5.59 -25.87
C LYS A 8 -22.47 -6.79 -25.51
N LEU A 9 -23.73 -6.56 -25.15
CA LEU A 9 -24.67 -7.63 -24.83
C LEU A 9 -24.94 -8.54 -26.04
N ASN A 10 -25.18 -7.96 -27.21
CA ASN A 10 -25.37 -8.74 -28.44
C ASN A 10 -24.13 -9.58 -28.82
N LEU A 11 -22.92 -9.05 -28.58
CA LEU A 11 -21.69 -9.80 -28.78
C LEU A 11 -21.60 -10.98 -27.81
N LEU A 12 -21.92 -10.76 -26.54
CA LEU A 12 -21.94 -11.81 -25.53
C LEU A 12 -22.92 -12.94 -25.92
N GLU A 13 -24.19 -12.61 -26.21
CA GLU A 13 -25.21 -13.59 -26.62
C GLU A 13 -24.81 -14.39 -27.86
N ARG A 14 -24.11 -13.77 -28.81
CA ARG A 14 -23.60 -14.45 -29.99
C ARG A 14 -22.49 -15.44 -29.64
N MET A 15 -21.51 -14.98 -28.87
CA MET A 15 -20.37 -15.83 -28.48
C MET A 15 -20.83 -17.01 -27.62
N GLU A 16 -21.85 -16.85 -26.79
CA GLU A 16 -22.43 -17.95 -26.02
C GLU A 16 -22.90 -19.12 -26.90
N LYS A 17 -23.42 -18.82 -28.08
CA LYS A 17 -23.91 -19.83 -29.03
C LYS A 17 -22.80 -20.39 -29.90
N GLU A 18 -21.87 -19.55 -30.33
CA GLU A 18 -20.83 -19.91 -31.30
C GLU A 18 -19.58 -20.52 -30.66
N ASN A 19 -19.16 -19.98 -29.50
CA ASN A 19 -17.96 -20.41 -28.80
C ASN A 19 -18.06 -20.12 -27.28
N PRO A 20 -18.58 -21.08 -26.50
CA PRO A 20 -18.78 -20.92 -25.06
C PRO A 20 -17.52 -20.53 -24.28
N TYR A 21 -16.34 -21.02 -24.68
CA TYR A 21 -15.07 -20.66 -24.05
C TYR A 21 -14.72 -19.19 -24.28
N PHE A 22 -14.85 -18.70 -25.52
CA PHE A 22 -14.61 -17.29 -25.83
C PHE A 22 -15.66 -16.37 -25.21
N ALA A 23 -16.90 -16.86 -25.03
CA ALA A 23 -17.93 -16.14 -24.31
C ALA A 23 -17.54 -15.83 -22.85
N GLU A 24 -16.78 -16.71 -22.17
CA GLU A 24 -16.25 -16.40 -20.83
C GLU A 24 -15.25 -15.25 -20.84
N ILE A 25 -14.38 -15.19 -21.87
CA ILE A 25 -13.49 -14.03 -22.07
C ILE A 25 -14.33 -12.77 -22.27
N VAL A 26 -15.37 -12.80 -23.10
CA VAL A 26 -16.25 -11.64 -23.30
C VAL A 26 -16.91 -11.22 -21.99
N ARG A 27 -17.39 -12.15 -21.15
CA ARG A 27 -17.97 -11.84 -19.82
C ARG A 27 -16.99 -11.14 -18.91
N LEU A 28 -15.75 -11.61 -18.84
CA LEU A 28 -14.69 -11.01 -18.02
C LEU A 28 -14.37 -9.54 -18.40
N ASN A 29 -14.67 -9.13 -19.63
CA ASN A 29 -14.44 -7.77 -20.12
C ASN A 29 -15.73 -6.96 -20.34
N THR A 30 -16.89 -7.53 -20.01
CA THR A 30 -18.17 -6.86 -20.21
C THR A 30 -18.62 -6.22 -18.91
N TYR A 31 -18.58 -4.89 -18.88
CA TYR A 31 -19.28 -4.07 -17.90
C TYR A 31 -20.12 -3.03 -18.67
N LEU A 32 -21.28 -2.69 -18.11
CA LEU A 32 -22.19 -1.72 -18.71
C LEU A 32 -21.96 -0.32 -18.13
N SER A 33 -22.51 0.71 -18.79
CA SER A 33 -22.28 2.09 -18.38
C SER A 33 -23.19 2.53 -17.23
N PHE A 34 -22.64 3.31 -16.29
CA PHE A 34 -23.39 3.89 -15.19
C PHE A 34 -24.60 4.74 -15.66
N PRO A 35 -24.49 5.64 -16.66
CA PRO A 35 -25.64 6.46 -17.08
C PRO A 35 -26.85 5.66 -17.57
N ALA A 36 -26.65 4.44 -18.09
CA ALA A 36 -27.73 3.61 -18.61
C ALA A 36 -28.24 2.57 -17.59
N HIS A 37 -27.42 2.18 -16.61
CA HIS A 37 -27.69 1.01 -15.76
C HIS A 37 -27.51 1.26 -14.25
N GLY A 38 -27.07 2.46 -13.87
CA GLY A 38 -26.69 2.81 -12.51
C GLY A 38 -27.76 3.53 -11.69
N SER A 39 -29.01 3.61 -12.17
CA SER A 39 -30.08 4.39 -11.50
C SER A 39 -30.35 4.01 -10.04
N ASN A 40 -30.02 2.77 -9.66
CA ASN A 40 -30.20 2.26 -8.30
C ASN A 40 -28.98 2.52 -7.39
N TYR A 41 -27.95 3.19 -7.90
CA TYR A 41 -26.74 3.51 -7.17
C TYR A 41 -26.66 5.02 -6.94
N GLY A 42 -26.22 5.41 -5.74
CA GLY A 42 -26.04 6.82 -5.41
C GLY A 42 -24.93 7.51 -6.22
N SER A 43 -24.00 6.76 -6.80
CA SER A 43 -22.95 7.27 -7.69
C SER A 43 -22.32 6.16 -8.53
N GLU A 44 -21.45 6.56 -9.44
CA GLU A 44 -20.73 5.67 -10.36
C GLU A 44 -19.72 4.74 -9.64
N VAL A 45 -19.17 5.17 -8.51
CA VAL A 45 -18.18 4.42 -7.73
C VAL A 45 -18.72 3.08 -7.19
N PRO A 46 -19.81 3.03 -6.40
CA PRO A 46 -20.37 1.77 -5.92
C PRO A 46 -20.91 0.92 -7.08
N TYR A 47 -21.41 1.54 -8.15
CA TYR A 47 -21.83 0.81 -9.35
C TYR A 47 -20.66 0.02 -9.98
N PHE A 48 -19.56 0.70 -10.30
CA PHE A 48 -18.39 0.01 -10.85
C PHE A 48 -17.82 -1.03 -9.90
N SER A 49 -17.74 -0.70 -8.61
CA SER A 49 -17.19 -1.60 -7.60
C SER A 49 -17.97 -2.91 -7.48
N GLU A 50 -19.28 -2.89 -7.75
CA GLU A 50 -20.16 -4.04 -7.54
C GLU A 50 -20.51 -4.80 -8.81
N GLU A 51 -20.63 -4.09 -9.93
CA GLU A 51 -21.16 -4.62 -11.18
C GLU A 51 -20.08 -4.99 -12.21
N TYR A 52 -18.78 -4.72 -11.93
CA TYR A 52 -17.70 -4.96 -12.90
C TYR A 52 -17.69 -6.38 -13.47
N PHE A 53 -17.91 -7.39 -12.62
CA PHE A 53 -17.94 -8.80 -13.00
C PHE A 53 -19.36 -9.37 -13.07
N LYS A 54 -20.39 -8.54 -13.28
CA LYS A 54 -21.81 -8.94 -13.22
C LYS A 54 -22.14 -10.16 -14.08
N PHE A 55 -21.53 -10.26 -15.27
CA PHE A 55 -21.82 -11.33 -16.22
C PHE A 55 -20.98 -12.58 -15.99
N VAL A 56 -20.03 -12.58 -15.06
CA VAL A 56 -19.13 -13.72 -14.84
C VAL A 56 -19.76 -14.70 -13.85
N ASP A 57 -19.88 -15.95 -14.27
CA ASP A 57 -20.25 -17.06 -13.37
C ASP A 57 -18.97 -17.70 -12.80
N TRP A 58 -18.61 -17.29 -11.59
CA TRP A 58 -17.44 -17.82 -10.89
C TRP A 58 -17.59 -19.29 -10.42
N GLY A 59 -18.75 -19.91 -10.63
CA GLY A 59 -18.94 -21.35 -10.43
C GLY A 59 -18.27 -22.22 -11.51
N LYS A 60 -18.00 -21.67 -12.70
CA LYS A 60 -17.46 -22.43 -13.83
C LYS A 60 -15.99 -22.79 -13.65
N SER A 61 -15.67 -24.08 -13.77
CA SER A 61 -14.30 -24.61 -13.69
C SER A 61 -13.42 -24.19 -14.88
N ASP A 62 -14.00 -23.85 -16.03
CA ASP A 62 -13.25 -23.43 -17.22
C ASP A 62 -12.36 -22.19 -16.94
N LEU A 63 -12.79 -21.35 -16.00
CA LEU A 63 -12.06 -20.17 -15.55
C LEU A 63 -10.73 -20.51 -14.86
N ASP A 64 -10.57 -21.72 -14.32
CA ASP A 64 -9.33 -22.15 -13.66
C ASP A 64 -8.14 -22.20 -14.63
N TYR A 65 -8.42 -22.37 -15.93
CA TYR A 65 -7.41 -22.48 -16.97
C TYR A 65 -7.41 -21.28 -17.92
N MET A 66 -8.06 -20.18 -17.54
CA MET A 66 -8.19 -18.98 -18.36
C MET A 66 -7.28 -17.86 -17.83
N PRO A 67 -6.11 -17.62 -18.44
CA PRO A 67 -5.22 -16.52 -18.04
C PRO A 67 -5.90 -15.15 -18.04
N TRP A 68 -6.98 -14.99 -18.82
CA TRP A 68 -7.75 -13.76 -18.86
C TRP A 68 -8.40 -13.38 -17.53
N VAL A 69 -8.59 -14.32 -16.59
CA VAL A 69 -9.01 -14.01 -15.22
C VAL A 69 -8.00 -13.09 -14.54
N PHE A 70 -6.70 -13.34 -14.73
CA PHE A 70 -5.63 -12.49 -14.20
C PHE A 70 -5.72 -11.08 -14.80
N GLU A 71 -5.83 -10.96 -16.12
CA GLU A 71 -5.87 -9.64 -16.79
C GLU A 71 -7.13 -8.85 -16.42
N ALA A 72 -8.28 -9.51 -16.31
CA ALA A 72 -9.52 -8.87 -15.91
C ALA A 72 -9.45 -8.34 -14.47
N TRP A 73 -8.88 -9.11 -13.54
CA TRP A 73 -8.68 -8.68 -12.16
C TRP A 73 -7.60 -7.60 -12.00
N LYS A 74 -6.56 -7.63 -12.83
CA LYS A 74 -5.58 -6.55 -12.91
C LYS A 74 -6.25 -5.26 -13.37
N SER A 75 -7.04 -5.29 -14.45
CA SER A 75 -7.78 -4.13 -14.95
C SER A 75 -8.78 -3.59 -13.91
N TYR A 76 -9.52 -4.47 -13.25
CA TYR A 76 -10.40 -4.11 -12.15
C TYR A 76 -9.64 -3.43 -11.00
N GLY A 77 -8.57 -4.04 -10.50
CA GLY A 77 -7.76 -3.47 -9.42
C GLY A 77 -7.17 -2.11 -9.75
N GLU A 78 -6.71 -1.91 -11.00
CA GLU A 78 -6.20 -0.63 -11.47
C GLU A 78 -7.29 0.44 -11.51
N THR A 79 -8.50 0.07 -11.94
CA THR A 79 -9.68 0.94 -11.94
C THR A 79 -10.03 1.34 -10.51
N MET A 80 -10.11 0.38 -9.59
CA MET A 80 -10.40 0.62 -8.17
C MET A 80 -9.41 1.59 -7.51
N CYS A 81 -8.14 1.52 -7.87
CA CYS A 81 -7.13 2.47 -7.39
C CYS A 81 -7.32 3.91 -7.92
N ASN A 82 -8.00 4.07 -9.06
CA ASN A 82 -8.21 5.39 -9.69
C ASN A 82 -9.53 6.05 -9.26
N LEU A 83 -10.42 5.34 -8.55
CA LEU A 83 -11.74 5.86 -8.13
C LEU A 83 -11.65 6.82 -6.92
N GLY A 84 -10.47 7.12 -6.39
CA GLY A 84 -10.29 8.03 -5.26
C GLY A 84 -10.89 7.51 -3.93
N LEU A 85 -11.08 6.20 -3.82
CA LEU A 85 -11.61 5.55 -2.61
C LEU A 85 -10.64 5.67 -1.44
N ASN A 86 -11.15 5.87 -0.23
CA ASN A 86 -10.36 5.66 0.98
C ASN A 86 -9.96 4.17 1.11
N ALA A 87 -8.91 3.91 1.90
CA ALA A 87 -8.35 2.57 2.05
C ALA A 87 -9.36 1.52 2.51
N ASN A 88 -10.29 1.87 3.40
CA ASN A 88 -11.28 0.94 3.92
C ASN A 88 -12.34 0.58 2.88
N SER A 89 -12.95 1.58 2.23
CA SER A 89 -13.94 1.36 1.17
C SER A 89 -13.32 0.58 -0.01
N HIS A 90 -12.10 0.93 -0.42
CA HIS A 90 -11.35 0.19 -1.44
C HIS A 90 -11.17 -1.28 -1.06
N LYS A 91 -10.78 -1.56 0.19
CA LYS A 91 -10.62 -2.93 0.70
C LYS A 91 -11.93 -3.71 0.68
N VAL A 92 -13.02 -3.11 1.19
CA VAL A 92 -14.34 -3.74 1.28
C VAL A 92 -14.89 -4.12 -0.09
N TYR A 93 -14.83 -3.21 -1.07
CA TYR A 93 -15.36 -3.48 -2.41
C TYR A 93 -14.61 -4.61 -3.14
N ILE A 94 -13.28 -4.63 -3.03
CA ILE A 94 -12.47 -5.68 -3.64
C ILE A 94 -12.71 -7.03 -2.96
N GLN A 95 -12.79 -7.05 -1.62
CA GLN A 95 -13.10 -8.26 -0.88
C GLN A 95 -14.45 -8.85 -1.30
N LYS A 96 -15.48 -8.00 -1.41
CA LYS A 96 -16.82 -8.41 -1.87
C LYS A 96 -16.81 -9.07 -3.25
N GLN A 97 -15.94 -8.66 -4.17
CA GLN A 97 -15.79 -9.33 -5.46
C GLN A 97 -14.99 -10.64 -5.36
N LEU A 98 -13.93 -10.68 -4.55
CA LEU A 98 -13.11 -11.89 -4.36
C LEU A 98 -13.94 -13.00 -3.71
N ASP A 99 -14.83 -12.66 -2.79
CA ASP A 99 -15.68 -13.61 -2.07
C ASP A 99 -16.72 -14.28 -2.98
N LYS A 100 -17.03 -13.69 -4.14
CA LYS A 100 -17.87 -14.36 -5.16
C LYS A 100 -17.14 -15.53 -5.82
N ILE A 101 -15.81 -15.58 -5.75
CA ILE A 101 -15.00 -16.65 -6.33
C ILE A 101 -14.80 -17.78 -5.32
N PRO A 102 -15.07 -19.04 -5.64
CA PRO A 102 -14.86 -20.14 -4.70
C PRO A 102 -13.44 -20.22 -4.17
N ALA A 103 -13.29 -20.35 -2.85
CA ALA A 103 -12.01 -20.36 -2.13
C ALA A 103 -11.10 -21.51 -2.60
N GLY A 104 -9.78 -21.26 -2.62
CA GLY A 104 -8.76 -22.25 -2.98
C GLY A 104 -8.70 -22.65 -4.46
N THR A 105 -9.60 -22.12 -5.30
CA THR A 105 -9.62 -22.43 -6.73
C THR A 105 -8.51 -21.71 -7.50
N ARG A 106 -8.09 -22.29 -8.62
CA ARG A 106 -7.05 -21.68 -9.46
C ARG A 106 -7.51 -20.36 -10.08
N ARG A 107 -8.79 -20.19 -10.40
CA ARG A 107 -9.33 -18.90 -10.82
C ARG A 107 -9.26 -17.83 -9.72
N ARG A 108 -9.49 -18.18 -8.45
CA ARG A 108 -9.27 -17.24 -7.34
C ARG A 108 -7.80 -16.89 -7.18
N GLN A 109 -6.91 -17.85 -7.39
CA GLN A 109 -5.47 -17.59 -7.43
C GLN A 109 -5.08 -16.60 -8.54
N LEU A 110 -5.61 -16.79 -9.76
CA LEU A 110 -5.40 -15.86 -10.89
C LEU A 110 -5.95 -14.47 -10.59
N ALA A 111 -7.14 -14.40 -9.97
CA ALA A 111 -7.77 -13.16 -9.54
C ALA A 111 -6.90 -12.38 -8.55
N TYR A 112 -6.42 -13.03 -7.48
CA TYR A 112 -5.46 -12.40 -6.57
C TYR A 112 -4.18 -11.98 -7.29
N GLY A 113 -3.63 -12.81 -8.19
CA GLY A 113 -2.43 -12.46 -8.95
C GLY A 113 -2.59 -11.16 -9.73
N GLY A 114 -3.72 -11.01 -10.44
CA GLY A 114 -4.05 -9.80 -11.19
C GLY A 114 -4.20 -8.59 -10.28
N LEU A 115 -4.96 -8.75 -9.19
CA LEU A 115 -5.14 -7.73 -8.17
C LEU A 115 -3.80 -7.26 -7.56
N LEU A 116 -2.96 -8.19 -7.10
CA LEU A 116 -1.67 -7.87 -6.50
C LEU A 116 -0.76 -7.14 -7.49
N SER A 117 -0.77 -7.53 -8.77
CA SER A 117 -0.05 -6.82 -9.83
C SER A 117 -0.49 -5.35 -9.93
N ALA A 118 -1.81 -5.10 -9.93
CA ALA A 118 -2.36 -3.76 -9.97
C ALA A 118 -1.98 -2.93 -8.73
N LEU A 119 -2.20 -3.48 -7.53
CA LEU A 119 -1.93 -2.77 -6.27
C LEU A 119 -0.44 -2.48 -6.08
N GLN A 120 0.44 -3.40 -6.48
CA GLN A 120 1.88 -3.20 -6.43
C GLN A 120 2.30 -2.05 -7.34
N ARG A 121 1.82 -2.05 -8.60
CA ARG A 121 2.11 -1.00 -9.58
C ARG A 121 1.66 0.36 -9.10
N LYS A 122 0.49 0.42 -8.45
CA LYS A 122 -0.11 1.63 -7.89
C LYS A 122 0.45 2.00 -6.50
N LYS A 123 1.31 1.16 -5.91
CA LYS A 123 1.83 1.30 -4.54
C LYS A 123 0.72 1.50 -3.51
N HIS A 124 -0.39 0.78 -3.69
CA HIS A 124 -1.60 0.97 -2.92
C HIS A 124 -1.48 0.33 -1.52
N VAL A 125 -1.96 1.01 -0.48
CA VAL A 125 -1.86 0.59 0.93
C VAL A 125 -2.47 -0.80 1.22
N ASN A 126 -3.49 -1.18 0.46
CA ASN A 126 -4.13 -2.48 0.59
C ASN A 126 -3.34 -3.64 -0.04
N TYR A 127 -2.21 -3.40 -0.73
CA TYR A 127 -1.38 -4.47 -1.28
C TYR A 127 -1.02 -5.50 -0.20
N MET A 128 -0.55 -5.04 0.96
CA MET A 128 -0.11 -5.92 2.03
C MET A 128 -1.23 -6.73 2.66
N PHE A 129 -2.45 -6.18 2.69
CA PHE A 129 -3.63 -6.89 3.15
C PHE A 129 -3.94 -8.09 2.24
N PHE A 130 -4.12 -7.85 0.94
CA PHE A 130 -4.46 -8.92 -0.01
C PHE A 130 -3.30 -9.89 -0.24
N ALA A 131 -2.05 -9.44 -0.15
CA ALA A 131 -0.89 -10.31 -0.29
C ALA A 131 -0.81 -11.33 0.85
N LYS A 132 -1.15 -10.91 2.08
CA LYS A 132 -1.22 -11.83 3.23
C LYS A 132 -2.36 -12.84 3.09
N GLN A 133 -3.54 -12.40 2.67
CA GLN A 133 -4.66 -13.31 2.39
C GLN A 133 -4.31 -14.34 1.30
N PHE A 134 -3.63 -13.92 0.23
CA PHE A 134 -3.14 -14.84 -0.79
C PHE A 134 -2.19 -15.91 -0.20
N VAL A 135 -1.23 -15.49 0.63
CA VAL A 135 -0.29 -16.42 1.27
C VAL A 135 -1.03 -17.40 2.17
N GLU A 136 -1.97 -16.91 2.98
CA GLU A 136 -2.79 -17.72 3.87
C GLU A 136 -3.59 -18.78 3.09
N GLU A 137 -4.34 -18.33 2.09
CA GLU A 137 -5.25 -19.18 1.30
C GLU A 137 -4.51 -20.22 0.44
N PHE A 138 -3.37 -19.86 -0.17
CA PHE A 138 -2.69 -20.72 -1.14
C PHE A 138 -1.42 -21.41 -0.61
N SER A 139 -1.09 -21.26 0.68
CA SER A 139 0.11 -21.86 1.30
C SER A 139 0.26 -23.35 1.03
N ALA A 140 -0.82 -24.12 1.20
CA ALA A 140 -0.85 -25.57 0.97
C ALA A 140 -1.09 -25.96 -0.50
N ILE A 141 -1.66 -25.07 -1.30
CA ILE A 141 -2.17 -25.38 -2.66
C ILE A 141 -1.13 -25.02 -3.73
N SER A 142 -0.35 -23.96 -3.52
CA SER A 142 0.59 -23.45 -4.53
C SER A 142 1.85 -22.84 -3.92
N PRO A 143 2.74 -23.68 -3.37
CA PRO A 143 3.96 -23.22 -2.69
C PRO A 143 4.84 -22.31 -3.54
N LYS A 144 4.94 -22.58 -4.85
CA LYS A 144 5.74 -21.76 -5.78
C LYS A 144 5.20 -20.33 -5.92
N ALA A 145 3.89 -20.18 -6.08
CA ALA A 145 3.26 -18.87 -6.21
C ALA A 145 3.33 -18.10 -4.87
N VAL A 146 3.12 -18.81 -3.76
CA VAL A 146 3.27 -18.24 -2.41
C VAL A 146 4.70 -17.76 -2.16
N ALA A 147 5.72 -18.54 -2.53
CA ALA A 147 7.11 -18.11 -2.40
C ALA A 147 7.40 -16.83 -3.18
N GLN A 148 6.82 -16.66 -4.38
CA GLN A 148 6.95 -15.44 -5.18
C GLN A 148 6.32 -14.23 -4.48
N VAL A 149 5.09 -14.37 -3.96
CA VAL A 149 4.40 -13.29 -3.24
C VAL A 149 5.12 -12.96 -1.94
N GLN A 150 5.60 -13.96 -1.18
CA GLN A 150 6.40 -13.74 0.03
C GLN A 150 7.69 -12.99 -0.27
N GLN A 151 8.37 -13.31 -1.37
CA GLN A 151 9.56 -12.57 -1.79
C GLN A 151 9.23 -11.11 -2.13
N GLN A 152 8.11 -10.86 -2.81
CA GLN A 152 7.64 -9.49 -3.08
C GLN A 152 7.29 -8.76 -1.78
N ILE A 153 6.60 -9.39 -0.84
CA ILE A 153 6.32 -8.82 0.49
C ILE A 153 7.63 -8.41 1.16
N LYS A 154 8.66 -9.27 1.18
CA LYS A 154 9.97 -8.95 1.76
C LYS A 154 10.64 -7.76 1.08
N MET A 155 10.65 -7.72 -0.25
CA MET A 155 11.26 -6.61 -1.00
C MET A 155 10.53 -5.27 -0.77
N LEU A 156 9.23 -5.31 -0.50
CA LEU A 156 8.38 -4.14 -0.37
C LEU A 156 8.13 -3.74 1.09
N ALA A 157 8.51 -4.57 2.07
CA ALA A 157 8.18 -4.43 3.48
C ALA A 157 8.57 -3.06 4.06
N ALA A 158 9.68 -2.49 3.59
CA ALA A 158 10.19 -1.23 4.12
C ALA A 158 9.65 0.03 3.42
N THR A 159 8.88 -0.12 2.34
CA THR A 159 8.44 1.03 1.51
C THR A 159 6.98 1.00 1.12
N MET A 160 6.28 -0.12 1.33
CA MET A 160 4.86 -0.26 0.98
C MET A 160 3.98 0.14 2.16
N PRO A 161 3.03 1.07 1.97
CA PRO A 161 2.02 1.32 2.98
C PRO A 161 1.24 0.04 3.34
N GLY A 162 0.89 -0.13 4.62
CA GLY A 162 0.28 -1.31 5.23
C GLY A 162 1.26 -2.39 5.70
N ALA A 163 2.54 -2.33 5.28
CA ALA A 163 3.58 -3.26 5.72
C ALA A 163 4.03 -2.94 7.16
N LEU A 164 4.38 -3.97 7.94
CA LEU A 164 5.04 -3.76 9.22
C LEU A 164 6.45 -3.23 8.95
N ALA A 165 6.80 -2.10 9.56
CA ALA A 165 8.11 -1.51 9.37
C ALA A 165 9.21 -2.44 9.92
N PRO A 166 10.33 -2.63 9.20
CA PRO A 166 11.45 -3.41 9.72
C PRO A 166 11.96 -2.83 11.05
N ASP A 167 12.00 -3.67 12.07
CA ASP A 167 12.51 -3.24 13.38
C ASP A 167 14.01 -2.97 13.32
N PHE A 168 14.48 -2.04 14.14
CA PHE A 168 15.90 -1.77 14.31
C PHE A 168 16.18 -1.32 15.74
N THR A 169 17.44 -1.49 16.15
CA THR A 169 17.97 -0.95 17.40
C THR A 169 19.21 -0.14 17.07
N GLY A 170 19.30 1.08 17.57
CA GLY A 170 20.41 2.00 17.34
C GLY A 170 20.84 2.69 18.62
N VAL A 171 21.99 3.36 18.54
CA VAL A 171 22.56 4.13 19.64
C VAL A 171 22.32 5.61 19.39
N GLY A 172 21.78 6.29 20.39
CA GLY A 172 21.53 7.72 20.37
C GLY A 172 22.76 8.56 20.69
N PRO A 173 22.63 9.90 20.61
CA PRO A 173 23.74 10.80 20.86
C PRO A 173 24.30 10.60 22.26
N ASP A 174 23.49 10.32 23.27
CA ASP A 174 23.95 10.17 24.66
C ASP A 174 24.40 8.74 25.01
N GLY A 175 24.43 7.84 24.02
CA GLY A 175 24.75 6.43 24.21
C GLY A 175 23.56 5.57 24.64
N ASP A 176 22.36 6.16 24.71
CA ASP A 176 21.12 5.45 24.95
C ASP A 176 20.79 4.50 23.80
N THR A 177 20.14 3.38 24.12
CA THR A 177 19.69 2.42 23.11
C THR A 177 18.25 2.73 22.75
N VAL A 178 17.98 3.00 21.47
CA VAL A 178 16.64 3.28 20.94
C VAL A 178 16.24 2.13 20.03
N ARG A 179 15.12 1.48 20.33
CA ARG A 179 14.53 0.42 19.50
C ARG A 179 13.18 0.86 18.97
N LEU A 180 12.94 0.68 17.67
CA LEU A 180 11.69 1.11 17.04
C LEU A 180 10.45 0.41 17.63
N SER A 181 10.57 -0.87 17.99
CA SER A 181 9.47 -1.60 18.64
C SER A 181 9.08 -1.07 20.03
N ASP A 182 9.92 -0.30 20.71
CA ASP A 182 9.57 0.31 22.00
C ASP A 182 8.53 1.44 21.87
N PHE A 183 8.30 1.93 20.65
CA PHE A 183 7.34 2.99 20.34
C PHE A 183 5.96 2.47 19.90
N ARG A 184 5.70 1.16 20.01
CA ARG A 184 4.36 0.60 19.73
C ARG A 184 3.30 1.27 20.61
N GLY A 185 2.11 1.50 20.05
CA GLY A 185 1.03 2.28 20.66
C GLY A 185 1.06 3.77 20.31
N LYS A 186 2.14 4.28 19.70
CA LYS A 186 2.24 5.65 19.18
C LYS A 186 2.27 5.66 17.66
N VAL A 187 1.81 6.77 17.07
CA VAL A 187 2.13 7.10 15.67
C VAL A 187 3.59 7.58 15.64
N VAL A 188 4.42 7.01 14.77
CA VAL A 188 5.88 7.28 14.77
C VAL A 188 6.35 7.75 13.41
N LEU A 189 7.08 8.86 13.37
CA LEU A 189 7.82 9.30 12.17
C LEU A 189 9.29 8.85 12.28
N ILE A 190 9.73 7.99 11.38
CA ILE A 190 11.17 7.73 11.17
C ILE A 190 11.67 8.76 10.16
N ASP A 191 12.54 9.68 10.58
CA ASP A 191 13.08 10.73 9.73
C ASP A 191 14.57 10.53 9.45
N PHE A 192 14.90 10.16 8.22
CA PHE A 192 16.28 10.02 7.75
C PHE A 192 16.81 11.36 7.27
N TRP A 193 17.86 11.83 7.92
CA TRP A 193 18.44 13.15 7.73
C TRP A 193 19.97 13.13 7.93
N ALA A 194 20.62 14.29 7.80
CA ALA A 194 22.02 14.47 8.19
C ALA A 194 22.34 15.94 8.42
N SER A 195 23.36 16.24 9.23
CA SER A 195 23.80 17.61 9.53
C SER A 195 24.16 18.41 8.27
N TRP A 196 24.71 17.74 7.26
CA TRP A 196 25.14 18.30 5.97
C TRP A 196 24.03 18.36 4.92
N CYS A 197 22.84 17.83 5.20
CA CYS A 197 21.71 17.83 4.27
C CYS A 197 20.94 19.15 4.34
N GLY A 198 21.31 20.12 3.50
CA GLY A 198 20.64 21.43 3.43
C GLY A 198 19.09 21.36 3.31
N PRO A 199 18.51 20.52 2.43
CA PRO A 199 17.05 20.36 2.37
C PRO A 199 16.44 19.78 3.64
N CYS A 200 17.13 18.89 4.37
CA CYS A 200 16.66 18.35 5.64
C CYS A 200 16.61 19.46 6.70
N ARG A 201 17.69 20.24 6.84
CA ARG A 201 17.77 21.36 7.79
C ARG A 201 16.68 22.41 7.55
N ARG A 202 16.27 22.64 6.30
CA ARG A 202 15.13 23.52 5.96
C ARG A 202 13.76 22.94 6.33
N GLU A 203 13.64 21.62 6.38
CA GLU A 203 12.39 20.93 6.73
C GLU A 203 12.24 20.75 8.24
N ASN A 204 13.35 20.68 8.99
CA ASN A 204 13.36 20.52 10.44
C ASN A 204 12.42 21.46 11.22
N PRO A 205 12.29 22.77 10.88
CA PRO A 205 11.29 23.63 11.54
C PRO A 205 9.84 23.15 11.40
N ASN A 206 9.49 22.52 10.28
CA ASN A 206 8.16 21.93 10.08
C ASN A 206 7.97 20.69 10.95
N VAL A 207 9.00 19.84 11.02
CA VAL A 207 9.00 18.63 11.86
C VAL A 207 8.89 18.99 13.34
N VAL A 208 9.64 20.01 13.80
CA VAL A 208 9.55 20.54 15.17
C VAL A 208 8.14 21.04 15.47
N ARG A 209 7.52 21.82 14.57
CA ARG A 209 6.14 22.29 14.74
C ARG A 209 5.16 21.13 14.86
N ALA A 210 5.26 20.13 13.98
CA ALA A 210 4.41 18.94 14.04
C ALA A 210 4.60 18.17 15.35
N TYR A 211 5.85 17.97 15.80
CA TYR A 211 6.14 17.31 17.07
C TYR A 211 5.50 18.05 18.25
N GLN A 212 5.67 19.37 18.36
CA GLN A 212 5.08 20.13 19.45
C GLN A 212 3.55 20.08 19.45
N LYS A 213 2.91 20.03 18.28
CA LYS A 213 1.45 19.96 18.15
C LYS A 213 0.89 18.59 18.54
N TYR A 214 1.60 17.50 18.25
CA TYR A 214 1.04 16.14 18.32
C TYR A 214 1.69 15.21 19.35
N LYS A 215 2.84 15.55 19.95
CA LYS A 215 3.56 14.67 20.91
C LYS A 215 2.65 14.15 22.04
N ASP A 216 1.82 15.04 22.60
CA ASP A 216 0.93 14.73 23.72
C ASP A 216 -0.34 13.98 23.27
N LYS A 217 -0.54 13.80 21.96
CA LYS A 217 -1.62 13.01 21.34
C LYS A 217 -1.17 11.59 20.94
N GLY A 218 0.03 11.19 21.34
CA GLY A 218 0.60 9.87 21.01
C GLY A 218 1.37 9.85 19.70
N PHE A 219 2.03 10.96 19.35
CA PHE A 219 2.99 11.05 18.25
C PHE A 219 4.43 11.03 18.77
N ASP A 220 5.33 10.36 18.06
CA ASP A 220 6.76 10.42 18.33
C ASP A 220 7.60 10.43 17.05
N ILE A 221 8.88 10.76 17.19
CA ILE A 221 9.82 10.82 16.07
C ILE A 221 11.12 10.10 16.45
N ILE A 222 11.65 9.31 15.51
CA ILE A 222 13.00 8.77 15.57
C ILE A 222 13.81 9.35 14.42
N GLY A 223 14.74 10.24 14.74
CA GLY A 223 15.68 10.81 13.77
C GLY A 223 16.82 9.82 13.47
N VAL A 224 16.93 9.36 12.24
CA VAL A 224 18.03 8.49 11.79
C VAL A 224 19.06 9.34 11.04
N SER A 225 20.21 9.59 11.65
CA SER A 225 21.25 10.41 11.03
C SER A 225 22.20 9.60 10.14
N LEU A 226 22.45 10.13 8.94
CA LEU A 226 23.48 9.68 7.99
C LEU A 226 24.76 10.54 8.06
N ASP A 227 25.07 11.08 9.23
CA ASP A 227 26.37 11.66 9.50
C ASP A 227 27.48 10.61 9.58
N ARG A 228 28.73 11.07 9.48
CA ARG A 228 29.94 10.29 9.81
C ARG A 228 30.72 10.89 10.98
N ASP A 229 30.35 12.12 11.37
CA ASP A 229 30.98 12.89 12.42
C ASP A 229 29.94 13.11 13.51
N ARG A 230 30.19 12.53 14.68
CA ARG A 230 29.29 12.59 15.84
C ARG A 230 29.08 14.02 16.33
N ASN A 231 30.13 14.85 16.31
CA ASN A 231 30.05 16.22 16.82
C ASN A 231 29.18 17.07 15.90
N ARG A 232 29.33 16.94 14.58
CA ARG A 232 28.47 17.64 13.62
C ARG A 232 27.00 17.23 13.76
N TRP A 233 26.74 15.95 13.97
CA TRP A 233 25.40 15.44 14.21
C TRP A 233 24.77 16.05 15.47
N ILE A 234 25.48 16.03 16.60
CA ILE A 234 25.00 16.60 17.87
C ILE A 234 24.79 18.11 17.75
N SER A 235 25.75 18.85 17.23
CA SER A 235 25.60 20.30 17.05
C SER A 235 24.43 20.65 16.11
N ALA A 236 24.12 19.78 15.14
CA ALA A 236 22.95 19.97 14.28
C ALA A 236 21.62 19.70 15.01
N ILE A 237 21.57 18.68 15.88
CA ILE A 237 20.41 18.41 16.73
C ILE A 237 20.10 19.62 17.60
N GLU A 238 21.13 20.16 18.27
CA GLU A 238 21.00 21.33 19.16
C GLU A 238 20.57 22.57 18.38
N ALA A 239 21.26 22.87 17.28
CA ALA A 239 20.98 24.06 16.48
C ALA A 239 19.57 24.10 15.88
N ASP A 240 18.99 22.93 15.57
CA ASP A 240 17.65 22.85 14.99
C ASP A 240 16.55 22.53 16.02
N GLY A 241 16.89 22.33 17.29
CA GLY A 241 15.92 22.03 18.34
C GLY A 241 15.23 20.67 18.17
N LEU A 242 15.96 19.65 17.71
CA LEU A 242 15.41 18.32 17.44
C LEU A 242 15.33 17.48 18.73
N VAL A 243 14.32 17.75 19.56
CA VAL A 243 14.22 17.22 20.94
C VAL A 243 13.77 15.76 21.09
N TRP A 244 13.48 15.08 19.99
CA TRP A 244 13.04 13.67 19.99
C TRP A 244 14.24 12.70 19.98
N HIS A 245 13.97 11.39 19.97
CA HIS A 245 15.01 10.38 19.96
C HIS A 245 15.77 10.36 18.64
N HIS A 246 17.09 10.24 18.69
CA HIS A 246 17.91 10.09 17.48
C HIS A 246 18.76 8.82 17.54
N VAL A 247 19.12 8.29 16.39
CA VAL A 247 20.08 7.19 16.24
C VAL A 247 21.02 7.44 15.07
N SER A 248 22.25 6.93 15.16
CA SER A 248 23.16 6.86 14.02
C SER A 248 24.16 5.72 14.20
N ASP A 249 24.55 5.09 13.09
CA ASP A 249 25.70 4.18 13.05
C ASP A 249 26.98 4.89 12.59
N LEU A 250 26.90 6.20 12.30
CA LEU A 250 27.98 7.05 11.78
C LEU A 250 28.62 6.53 10.47
N LYS A 251 27.91 5.70 9.70
CA LYS A 251 28.40 5.14 8.42
C LYS A 251 27.98 5.98 7.20
N GLY A 252 27.21 7.04 7.40
CA GLY A 252 26.61 7.84 6.34
C GLY A 252 25.77 7.00 5.37
N TRP A 253 25.98 7.14 4.06
CA TRP A 253 25.25 6.32 3.06
C TRP A 253 25.48 4.81 3.16
N LYS A 254 26.48 4.34 3.92
CA LYS A 254 26.67 2.91 4.22
C LYS A 254 25.89 2.46 5.48
N SER A 255 24.95 3.28 5.94
CA SER A 255 24.16 2.97 7.13
C SER A 255 23.30 1.72 6.93
N GLU A 256 23.27 0.87 7.95
CA GLU A 256 22.42 -0.32 7.98
C GLU A 256 20.95 0.07 8.06
N PHE A 257 20.62 1.17 8.75
CA PHE A 257 19.26 1.72 8.80
C PHE A 257 18.80 2.22 7.42
N ALA A 258 19.67 2.95 6.71
CA ALA A 258 19.36 3.42 5.35
C ALA A 258 19.16 2.25 4.39
N ALA A 259 20.01 1.22 4.47
CA ALA A 259 19.87 0.01 3.66
C ALA A 259 18.57 -0.75 3.99
N LEU A 260 18.25 -0.92 5.27
CA LEU A 260 17.06 -1.61 5.77
C LEU A 260 15.77 -0.98 5.23
N TYR A 261 15.73 0.36 5.14
CA TYR A 261 14.60 1.11 4.62
C TYR A 261 14.68 1.47 3.14
N GLY A 262 15.73 1.02 2.43
CA GLY A 262 15.93 1.32 1.01
C GLY A 262 16.11 2.82 0.71
N VAL A 263 16.63 3.59 1.67
CA VAL A 263 16.82 5.04 1.57
C VAL A 263 18.00 5.35 0.64
N ARG A 264 17.71 6.02 -0.48
CA ARG A 264 18.70 6.43 -1.51
C ARG A 264 18.87 7.95 -1.64
N SER A 265 18.08 8.71 -0.91
CA SER A 265 18.06 10.18 -0.92
C SER A 265 17.47 10.67 0.39
N ILE A 266 18.01 11.76 0.93
CA ILE A 266 17.48 12.45 2.11
C ILE A 266 17.09 13.90 1.74
N PRO A 267 16.06 14.48 2.39
CA PRO A 267 15.31 13.93 3.52
C PRO A 267 14.43 12.74 3.12
N HIS A 268 14.30 11.72 3.97
CA HIS A 268 13.35 10.61 3.77
C HIS A 268 12.57 10.32 5.04
N ALA A 269 11.23 10.36 4.98
CA ALA A 269 10.37 10.07 6.13
C ALA A 269 9.55 8.80 5.90
N VAL A 270 9.33 8.04 6.97
CA VAL A 270 8.42 6.88 7.02
C VAL A 270 7.50 7.08 8.21
N LEU A 271 6.21 7.26 7.97
CA LEU A 271 5.20 7.42 9.02
C LEU A 271 4.57 6.08 9.33
N LEU A 272 4.48 5.74 10.62
CA LEU A 272 3.94 4.48 11.13
C LEU A 272 2.67 4.71 11.95
N ASP A 273 1.71 3.79 11.85
CA ASP A 273 0.58 3.69 12.79
C ASP A 273 0.99 3.11 14.15
N ARG A 274 0.03 3.02 15.09
CA ARG A 274 0.23 2.52 16.46
C ARG A 274 0.68 1.06 16.50
N GLU A 275 0.37 0.29 15.47
CA GLU A 275 0.78 -1.10 15.30
C GLU A 275 2.19 -1.22 14.68
N GLY A 276 2.80 -0.10 14.27
CA GLY A 276 4.12 -0.02 13.65
C GLY A 276 4.10 -0.31 12.15
N ARG A 277 2.97 -0.14 11.47
CA ARG A 277 2.84 -0.33 10.03
C ARG A 277 3.02 0.98 9.31
N ILE A 278 3.70 0.94 8.17
CA ILE A 278 3.92 2.11 7.32
C ILE A 278 2.57 2.60 6.81
N VAL A 279 2.20 3.84 7.10
CA VAL A 279 0.97 4.46 6.56
C VAL A 279 1.28 5.43 5.43
N ALA A 280 2.48 6.03 5.45
CA ALA A 280 2.94 6.93 4.41
C ALA A 280 4.47 7.00 4.37
N ILE A 281 5.01 7.42 3.23
CA ILE A 281 6.44 7.69 3.06
C ILE A 281 6.63 9.04 2.37
N ARG A 282 7.80 9.67 2.60
CA ARG A 282 8.24 10.93 1.98
C ARG A 282 7.31 12.13 2.24
N LEU A 283 6.59 12.12 3.36
CA LEU A 283 5.77 13.25 3.80
C LEU A 283 6.65 14.46 4.20
N ARG A 284 6.21 15.67 3.85
CA ARG A 284 6.89 16.94 4.13
C ARG A 284 5.88 18.05 4.38
N GLY A 285 6.27 19.04 5.18
CA GLY A 285 5.52 20.28 5.40
C GLY A 285 4.05 20.02 5.72
N ALA A 286 3.16 20.70 5.00
CA ALA A 286 1.72 20.59 5.19
C ALA A 286 1.18 19.16 5.01
N GLN A 287 1.77 18.34 4.13
CA GLN A 287 1.31 16.96 3.94
C GLN A 287 1.57 16.10 5.18
N LEU A 288 2.65 16.34 5.92
CA LEU A 288 2.88 15.64 7.17
C LEU A 288 1.82 15.99 8.21
N GLU A 289 1.49 17.27 8.33
CA GLU A 289 0.47 17.74 9.28
C GLU A 289 -0.93 17.21 8.96
N GLU A 290 -1.34 17.24 7.69
CA GLU A 290 -2.63 16.71 7.23
C GLU A 290 -2.78 15.21 7.55
N TYR A 291 -1.73 14.42 7.31
CA TYR A 291 -1.74 12.99 7.64
C TYR A 291 -1.79 12.75 9.16
N LEU A 292 -1.08 13.55 9.95
CA LEU A 292 -1.09 13.42 11.41
C LEU A 292 -2.45 13.81 12.01
N GLU A 293 -3.08 14.85 11.49
CA GLU A 293 -4.44 15.26 11.87
C GLU A 293 -5.43 14.11 11.68
N GLY A 294 -5.45 13.47 10.50
CA GLY A 294 -6.34 12.34 10.25
C GLY A 294 -6.07 11.07 11.07
N LEU A 295 -4.92 10.96 11.74
CA LEU A 295 -4.55 9.79 12.56
C LEU A 295 -4.65 10.03 14.08
N LEU A 296 -4.64 11.29 14.52
CA LEU A 296 -4.47 11.68 15.92
C LEU A 296 -5.54 12.63 16.45
N GLU A 297 -6.50 13.02 15.62
CA GLU A 297 -7.80 13.57 16.07
C GLU A 297 -8.79 12.45 16.41
#